data_AF-A0A1C5WNB4-F1
#
_entry.id   AF-A0A1C5WNB4-F1
#
_cell.length_a   1.000
_cell.length_b   1.000
_cell.length_c   1.000
_cell.angle_alpha   90.00
_cell.angle_beta   90.00
_cell.angle_gamma   90.00
#
_symmetry.space_group_name_H-M   'P 1'
#
loop_
_entity.id
_entity.type
_entity.pdbx_description
1 polymer ?
#
loop_
_entity_poly.entity_id
_entity_poly.type
_entity_poly.pdbx_seq_one_letter_code
_entity_poly.pdbx_strand_id
1 'polypeptide(L)'
;MLYKIVSIKHSKGELKGLDRQDNGYPIRIGRIISLDINDILIDFPLLIKYVRDSDGTPMRWIMLLRTSFVKSFKYVKDNNGDVTYINVETQNSIYEFEKVDDE
;
A
#
# COMPACT_ATOMS: atom_id res chain seq x y z
N MET A 1 8.04 -1.21 8.93
CA MET A 1 8.53 0.08 8.38
C MET A 1 7.33 0.96 8.03
N LEU A 2 7.52 2.27 7.93
CA LEU A 2 6.46 3.19 7.50
C LEU A 2 6.56 3.45 6.00
N TYR A 3 5.39 3.46 5.35
CA TYR A 3 5.28 3.76 3.94
C TYR A 3 4.11 4.70 3.68
N LYS A 4 4.23 5.54 2.65
CA LYS A 4 3.16 6.34 2.09
C LYS A 4 2.50 5.58 0.95
N ILE A 5 1.17 5.58 0.90
CA ILE A 5 0.43 5.09 -0.28
C ILE A 5 0.52 6.16 -1.37
N VAL A 6 1.26 5.88 -2.45
CA VAL A 6 1.45 6.87 -3.53
C VAL A 6 0.48 6.68 -4.69
N SER A 7 0.08 5.45 -4.97
CA SER A 7 -0.93 5.16 -5.99
C SER A 7 -1.68 3.86 -5.67
N ILE A 8 -2.93 3.80 -6.14
CA ILE A 8 -3.73 2.58 -6.18
C ILE A 8 -4.38 2.48 -7.56
N LYS A 9 -4.02 1.46 -8.32
CA LYS A 9 -4.51 1.22 -9.70
C LYS A 9 -5.37 -0.03 -9.79
N HIS A 10 -6.16 -0.18 -10.83
CA HIS A 10 -6.86 -1.44 -11.11
C HIS A 10 -5.86 -2.52 -11.55
N SER A 11 -5.98 -3.75 -11.03
CA SER A 11 -5.10 -4.87 -11.46
C SER A 11 -5.67 -5.73 -12.59
N LYS A 12 -6.97 -5.58 -12.91
CA LYS A 12 -7.66 -6.38 -13.93
C LYS A 12 -8.76 -5.60 -14.66
N GLY A 13 -9.25 -6.19 -15.74
CA GLY A 13 -10.32 -5.63 -16.57
C GLY A 13 -9.81 -4.55 -17.53
N GLU A 14 -10.73 -3.87 -18.19
CA GLU A 14 -10.43 -2.81 -19.18
C GLU A 14 -9.70 -1.61 -18.57
N LEU A 15 -9.88 -1.39 -17.27
CA LEU A 15 -9.23 -0.29 -16.53
C LEU A 15 -7.86 -0.66 -15.98
N LYS A 16 -7.33 -1.86 -16.28
CA LYS A 16 -6.05 -2.33 -15.73
C LYS A 16 -4.94 -1.29 -15.93
N GLY A 17 -4.25 -0.95 -14.85
CA GLY A 17 -3.16 0.02 -14.83
C GLY A 17 -3.60 1.48 -14.67
N LEU A 18 -4.90 1.80 -14.78
CA LEU A 18 -5.42 3.14 -14.50
C LEU A 18 -5.65 3.33 -12.99
N ASP A 19 -5.48 4.57 -12.52
CA ASP A 19 -5.73 4.93 -11.13
C ASP A 19 -7.19 4.72 -10.74
N ARG A 20 -7.40 4.16 -9.55
CA ARG A 20 -8.74 3.96 -9.00
C ARG A 20 -9.32 5.29 -8.52
N GLN A 21 -10.32 5.77 -9.24
CA GLN A 21 -11.12 6.94 -8.85
C GLN A 21 -12.43 6.57 -8.14
N ASP A 22 -12.72 5.27 -8.05
CA ASP A 22 -13.94 4.75 -7.47
C ASP A 22 -13.83 4.53 -5.95
N ASN A 23 -14.99 4.48 -5.28
CA ASN A 23 -15.10 4.20 -3.86
C ASN A 23 -14.20 5.12 -3.01
N GLY A 24 -13.90 4.72 -1.77
CA GLY A 24 -12.92 5.40 -0.93
C GLY A 24 -11.47 5.04 -1.28
N TYR A 25 -11.11 4.78 -2.54
CA TYR A 25 -9.70 4.59 -2.92
C TYR A 25 -8.93 5.92 -2.97
N PRO A 26 -9.45 6.99 -3.59
CA PRO A 26 -8.74 8.26 -3.65
C PRO A 26 -8.36 8.83 -2.28
N ILE A 27 -9.25 8.70 -1.29
CA ILE A 27 -9.00 9.20 0.09
C ILE A 27 -7.87 8.46 0.82
N ARG A 28 -7.42 7.30 0.32
CA ARG A 28 -6.31 6.53 0.91
C ARG A 28 -4.96 7.00 0.41
N ILE A 29 -4.91 7.67 -0.74
CA ILE A 29 -3.66 8.17 -1.32
C ILE A 29 -3.09 9.24 -0.37
N GLY A 30 -1.80 9.14 -0.11
CA GLY A 30 -1.07 10.01 0.81
C GLY A 30 -1.06 9.54 2.27
N ARG A 31 -1.89 8.57 2.66
CA ARG A 31 -1.86 8.02 4.03
C ARG A 31 -0.56 7.30 4.33
N ILE A 32 -0.15 7.35 5.60
CA ILE A 32 1.00 6.61 6.11
C ILE A 32 0.52 5.30 6.73
N ILE A 33 1.18 4.22 6.35
CA ILE A 33 0.90 2.86 6.79
C ILE A 33 2.12 2.23 7.43
N SER A 34 1.87 1.32 8.37
CA SER A 34 2.88 0.40 8.89
C SER A 34 2.76 -0.91 8.14
N LEU A 35 3.83 -1.30 7.47
CA LEU A 35 3.91 -2.56 6.73
C LEU A 35 5.27 -3.24 6.99
N ASP A 36 5.24 -4.55 7.17
CA ASP A 36 6.43 -5.40 7.09
C ASP A 36 6.35 -6.16 5.76
N ILE A 37 7.45 -6.14 4.99
CA ILE A 37 7.51 -6.84 3.71
C ILE A 37 7.46 -8.36 3.89
N ASN A 38 7.97 -8.86 5.02
CA ASN A 38 7.97 -10.28 5.34
C ASN A 38 6.55 -10.82 5.60
N ASP A 39 5.60 -9.94 5.89
CA ASP A 39 4.19 -10.29 6.11
C ASP A 39 3.39 -10.35 4.79
N ILE A 40 4.00 -10.00 3.65
CA ILE A 40 3.33 -10.06 2.34
C ILE A 40 3.41 -11.49 1.80
N LEU A 41 2.27 -12.18 1.79
CA LEU A 41 2.15 -13.56 1.34
C LEU A 41 1.26 -13.67 0.10
N ILE A 42 1.74 -14.36 -0.93
CA ILE A 42 0.97 -14.69 -2.14
C ILE A 42 -0.24 -15.55 -1.76
N ASP A 43 -1.39 -15.28 -2.39
CA ASP A 43 -2.70 -15.90 -2.13
C ASP A 43 -3.30 -15.64 -0.75
N PHE A 44 -2.69 -14.77 0.06
CA PHE A 44 -3.27 -14.21 1.28
C PHE A 44 -3.65 -12.73 1.09
N PRO A 45 -4.61 -12.20 1.88
CA PRO A 45 -4.91 -10.77 1.88
C PRO A 45 -3.71 -9.96 2.38
N LEU A 46 -3.44 -8.81 1.75
CA LEU A 46 -2.57 -7.81 2.36
C LEU A 46 -3.32 -7.13 3.51
N LEU A 47 -2.66 -7.04 4.67
CA LEU A 47 -3.15 -6.29 5.82
C LEU A 47 -2.41 -4.96 5.89
N ILE A 48 -3.13 -3.87 5.65
CA ILE A 48 -2.57 -2.52 5.69
C ILE A 48 -3.02 -1.86 6.99
N LYS A 49 -2.06 -1.57 7.88
CA LYS A 49 -2.31 -0.85 9.13
C LYS A 49 -2.07 0.64 8.91
N TYR A 50 -3.13 1.44 8.94
CA TYR A 50 -2.98 2.90 8.84
C TYR A 50 -2.41 3.49 10.13
N VAL A 51 -1.55 4.50 9.97
CA VAL A 51 -0.84 5.20 11.06
C VAL A 51 -1.19 6.68 11.06
N ARG A 52 -1.15 7.34 9.90
CA ARG A 52 -1.52 8.76 9.73
C ARG A 52 -2.41 8.92 8.49
N ASP A 53 -3.37 9.84 8.55
CA ASP A 53 -4.11 10.25 7.35
C ASP A 53 -3.22 11.10 6.41
N SER A 54 -3.72 11.44 5.22
CA SER A 54 -2.95 12.17 4.20
C SER A 54 -2.57 13.59 4.59
N ASP A 55 -3.28 14.17 5.56
CA ASP A 55 -2.99 15.47 6.18
C ASP A 55 -2.00 15.37 7.36
N GLY A 56 -1.52 14.16 7.68
CA GLY A 56 -0.61 13.89 8.80
C GLY A 56 -1.31 13.61 10.14
N THR A 57 -2.64 13.72 10.21
CA THR A 57 -3.41 13.45 11.43
C THR A 57 -3.18 12.00 11.89
N PRO A 58 -2.72 11.75 13.13
CA PRO A 58 -2.57 10.41 13.64
C PRO A 58 -3.91 9.67 13.69
N MET A 59 -3.95 8.46 13.14
CA MET A 59 -5.11 7.59 13.24
C MET A 59 -5.18 6.99 14.65
N ARG A 60 -6.07 7.54 15.49
CA ARG A 60 -6.20 7.17 16.91
C ARG A 60 -6.72 5.76 17.16
N TRP A 61 -7.36 5.13 16.18
CA TRP A 61 -7.84 3.76 16.24
C TRP A 61 -7.10 2.92 15.22
N ILE A 62 -6.81 1.65 15.56
CA ILE A 62 -6.21 0.70 14.63
C ILE A 62 -7.21 0.46 13.49
N MET A 63 -7.06 1.23 12.41
CA MET A 63 -7.74 0.98 11.14
C MET A 63 -6.89 0.02 10.33
N LEU A 64 -7.34 -1.22 10.25
CA LEU A 64 -6.78 -2.25 9.39
C LEU A 64 -7.61 -2.38 8.12
N LEU A 65 -7.00 -2.17 6.96
CA LEU A 65 -7.59 -2.53 5.68
C LEU A 65 -7.14 -3.94 5.31
N ARG A 66 -8.11 -4.82 5.10
CA ARG A 66 -7.90 -6.14 4.48
C ARG A 66 -8.20 -6.05 2.99
N THR A 67 -7.20 -6.30 2.14
CA THR A 67 -7.38 -6.28 0.68
C THR A 67 -7.93 -7.60 0.15
N SER A 68 -8.10 -7.71 -1.17
CA SER A 68 -8.16 -9.01 -1.84
C SER A 68 -6.81 -9.73 -1.82
N PHE A 69 -6.77 -11.00 -2.22
CA PHE A 69 -5.54 -11.80 -2.17
C PHE A 69 -4.42 -11.22 -3.03
N VAL A 70 -3.21 -11.23 -2.50
CA VAL A 70 -1.99 -10.85 -3.20
C VAL A 70 -1.72 -11.86 -4.32
N LYS A 71 -1.36 -11.34 -5.49
CA LYS A 71 -1.01 -12.12 -6.69
C LYS A 71 0.47 -12.02 -7.03
N SER A 72 1.05 -10.85 -6.83
CA SER A 72 2.49 -10.66 -6.93
C SER A 72 2.90 -9.44 -6.10
N PHE A 73 4.17 -9.36 -5.76
CA PHE A 73 4.74 -8.13 -5.24
C PHE A 73 6.19 -8.00 -5.68
N LYS A 74 6.66 -6.77 -5.79
CA LYS A 74 8.04 -6.41 -6.10
C LYS A 74 8.46 -5.29 -5.17
N TYR A 75 9.75 -5.19 -4.90
CA TYR A 75 10.29 -4.14 -4.08
C TYR A 75 11.66 -3.70 -4.58
N VAL A 76 12.03 -2.47 -4.24
CA VAL A 76 13.34 -1.88 -4.51
C VAL A 76 14.01 -1.61 -3.17
N LYS A 77 15.31 -1.91 -3.10
CA LYS A 77 16.15 -1.58 -1.96
C LYS A 77 17.12 -0.46 -2.32
N ASP A 78 17.48 0.36 -1.34
CA ASP A 78 18.60 1.29 -1.48
C ASP A 78 19.96 0.59 -1.29
N ASN A 79 21.03 1.38 -1.33
CA ASN A 79 22.40 0.91 -1.14
C ASN A 79 22.67 0.37 0.27
N ASN A 80 21.85 0.73 1.26
CA ASN A 80 21.95 0.25 2.64
C ASN A 80 21.14 -1.06 2.85
N GLY A 81 20.41 -1.50 1.83
CA GLY A 81 19.57 -2.70 1.86
C GLY A 81 18.16 -2.46 2.39
N ASP A 82 17.78 -1.21 2.64
CA ASP A 82 16.45 -0.83 3.11
C ASP A 82 15.47 -0.80 1.94
N VAL A 83 14.26 -1.32 2.17
CA VAL A 83 13.20 -1.31 1.16
C VAL A 83 12.63 0.11 1.02
N THR A 84 12.86 0.74 -0.12
CA THR A 84 12.43 2.12 -0.41
C THR A 84 11.11 2.20 -1.16
N TYR A 85 10.80 1.17 -1.96
CA TYR A 85 9.58 1.11 -2.74
C TYR A 85 9.01 -0.30 -2.77
N ILE A 86 7.69 -0.43 -2.64
CA ILE A 86 6.97 -1.69 -2.74
C ILE A 86 5.80 -1.54 -3.70
N ASN A 87 5.71 -2.43 -4.67
CA ASN A 87 4.56 -2.60 -5.54
C ASN A 87 3.88 -3.92 -5.20
N VAL A 88 2.62 -3.88 -4.78
CA VAL A 88 1.83 -5.08 -4.44
C VAL A 88 0.63 -5.18 -5.37
N GLU A 89 0.59 -6.21 -6.20
CA GLU A 89 -0.56 -6.54 -7.02
C GLU A 89 -1.47 -7.52 -6.26
N THR A 90 -2.71 -7.11 -6.01
CA THR A 90 -3.78 -7.96 -5.49
C THR A 90 -4.77 -8.31 -6.59
N GLN A 91 -5.72 -9.22 -6.32
CA GLN A 91 -6.74 -9.60 -7.31
C GLN A 91 -7.54 -8.44 -7.92
N ASN A 92 -7.66 -7.30 -7.21
CA ASN A 92 -8.47 -6.17 -7.66
C ASN A 92 -7.68 -4.87 -7.82
N SER A 93 -6.52 -4.74 -7.18
CA SER A 93 -5.80 -3.46 -7.14
C SER A 93 -4.29 -3.65 -7.07
N ILE A 94 -3.56 -2.73 -7.67
CA ILE A 94 -2.11 -2.58 -7.57
C ILE A 94 -1.85 -1.43 -6.61
N TYR A 95 -1.15 -1.68 -5.52
CA TYR A 95 -0.75 -0.69 -4.54
C TYR A 95 0.71 -0.34 -4.73
N GLU A 96 1.01 0.96 -4.71
CA GLU A 96 2.37 1.49 -4.76
C GLU A 96 2.66 2.20 -3.43
N PHE A 97 3.76 1.80 -2.79
CA PHE A 97 4.17 2.29 -1.49
C PHE A 97 5.60 2.84 -1.56
N GLU A 98 5.81 4.03 -1.01
CA GLU A 98 7.14 4.64 -0.86
C GLU A 98 7.51 4.73 0.62
N LYS A 99 8.74 4.37 0.97
CA LYS A 99 9.25 4.47 2.35
C LYS A 99 9.19 5.93 2.79
N VAL A 100 8.82 6.16 4.04
CA VAL A 100 8.92 7.46 4.70
C VAL A 100 9.78 7.32 5.94
N ASP A 101 10.53 8.37 6.24
CA ASP A 101 11.26 8.46 7.50
C ASP A 101 10.29 8.85 8.62
N ASP A 102 10.51 8.31 9.82
CA ASP A 102 9.84 8.78 11.03
C ASP A 102 10.54 10.07 11.47
N GLU A 103 10.09 11.22 10.98
CA GLU A 103 10.33 12.52 11.61
C GLU A 103 9.36 12.79 12.76
#